data_AF-I0WII1-F1
#
_entry.id   AF-I0WII1-F1
#
_cell.length_a   1.000
_cell.length_b   1.000
_cell.length_c   1.000
_cell.angle_alpha   90.00
_cell.angle_beta   90.00
_cell.angle_gamma   90.00
#
_symmetry.space_group_name_H-M   'P 1'
#
loop_
_entity.id
_entity.type
_entity.pdbx_description
1 polymer ?
#
loop_
_entity_poly.entity_id
_entity_poly.type
_entity_poly.pdbx_seq_one_letter_code
_entity_poly.pdbx_strand_id
1 'polypeptide(L)'
;MTISKENLAPVQALSGHLGDWNDTLDAEYHDSPEYFDRFGAMVDVPRSRGALTPVEQALIGVAVVGNAANTNWPRLRAYVRAALDLGASRAEVRDVLQLVSIMSIHALSIGAPAVAEVLSERGIRPPSGQSDRQRNLRADFEQKRGYWHKSWDDVLALDPDMFEAYMNFSTVGAQFGSLPVKLRE
;
A
#
# COMPACT_ATOMS: atom_id res chain seq x y z
N MET A 1 29.45 -23.40 -0.95
CA MET A 1 30.56 -22.60 -1.52
C MET A 1 30.56 -21.28 -0.77
N THR A 2 31.69 -20.88 -0.21
CA THR A 2 31.74 -19.85 0.84
C THR A 2 31.78 -18.47 0.18
N ILE A 3 30.77 -17.62 0.46
CA ILE A 3 30.73 -16.23 0.00
C ILE A 3 32.00 -15.51 0.52
N SER A 4 32.82 -14.99 -0.40
CA SER A 4 34.00 -14.19 -0.08
C SER A 4 33.61 -12.92 0.68
N LYS A 5 34.39 -12.54 1.70
CA LYS A 5 34.12 -11.39 2.58
C LYS A 5 34.06 -10.03 1.86
N GLU A 6 34.54 -9.92 0.64
CA GLU A 6 34.51 -8.68 -0.16
C GLU A 6 33.15 -8.42 -0.84
N ASN A 7 32.28 -9.43 -0.97
CA ASN A 7 30.99 -9.33 -1.69
C ASN A 7 29.78 -9.16 -0.75
N LEU A 8 30.00 -8.85 0.53
CA LEU A 8 28.94 -8.84 1.55
C LEU A 8 27.98 -7.66 1.43
N ALA A 9 28.42 -6.49 0.95
CA ALA A 9 27.60 -5.28 0.99
C ALA A 9 26.37 -5.31 0.05
N PRO A 10 26.48 -5.68 -1.24
CA PRO A 10 25.31 -5.76 -2.13
C PRO A 10 24.37 -6.90 -1.71
N VAL A 11 24.93 -8.06 -1.37
CA VAL A 11 24.17 -9.23 -0.91
C VAL A 11 23.37 -8.89 0.35
N GLN A 12 23.98 -8.27 1.37
CA GLN A 12 23.27 -7.85 2.58
C GLN A 12 22.20 -6.79 2.28
N ALA A 13 22.53 -5.80 1.43
CA ALA A 13 21.60 -4.72 1.09
C ALA A 13 20.34 -5.26 0.39
N LEU A 14 20.52 -6.23 -0.50
CA LEU A 14 19.48 -6.78 -1.37
C LEU A 14 18.73 -7.97 -0.77
N SER A 15 19.34 -8.78 0.09
CA SER A 15 18.71 -9.97 0.68
C SER A 15 17.37 -9.65 1.35
N GLY A 16 17.33 -8.59 2.16
CA GLY A 16 16.11 -8.14 2.82
C GLY A 16 15.06 -7.57 1.88
N HIS A 17 15.47 -7.07 0.71
CA HIS A 17 14.58 -6.53 -0.32
C HIS A 17 13.99 -7.62 -1.21
N LEU A 18 14.76 -8.67 -1.50
CA LEU A 18 14.44 -9.69 -2.51
C LEU A 18 13.70 -10.91 -1.93
N GLY A 19 13.55 -11.00 -0.61
CA GLY A 19 12.87 -12.14 0.02
C GLY A 19 13.81 -13.29 0.32
N ASP A 20 14.96 -12.97 0.93
CA ASP A 20 16.10 -13.84 1.26
C ASP A 20 17.02 -14.14 0.05
N TRP A 21 18.32 -14.25 0.30
CA TRP A 21 19.29 -14.69 -0.72
C TRP A 21 19.17 -16.20 -0.95
N ASN A 22 19.30 -16.63 -2.19
CA ASN A 22 19.19 -18.03 -2.58
C ASN A 22 20.17 -18.36 -3.71
N ASP A 23 20.33 -19.66 -4.00
CA ASP A 23 21.29 -20.15 -4.99
C ASP A 23 21.05 -19.58 -6.40
N THR A 24 19.80 -19.25 -6.75
CA THR A 24 19.49 -18.59 -8.03
C THR A 24 20.05 -17.17 -8.07
N LEU A 25 19.82 -16.36 -7.03
CA LEU A 25 20.37 -15.01 -6.94
C LEU A 25 21.90 -15.01 -6.85
N ASP A 26 22.47 -16.03 -6.21
CA ASP A 26 23.93 -16.22 -6.13
C ASP A 26 24.52 -16.49 -7.52
N ALA A 27 23.90 -17.37 -8.31
CA ALA A 27 24.32 -17.64 -9.68
C ALA A 27 24.18 -16.42 -10.60
N GLU A 28 23.06 -15.70 -10.51
CA GLU A 28 22.83 -14.45 -11.27
C GLU A 28 23.83 -13.35 -10.88
N TYR A 29 24.16 -13.23 -9.60
CA TYR A 29 25.20 -12.31 -9.12
C TYR A 29 26.57 -12.66 -9.70
N HIS A 30 26.89 -13.96 -9.78
CA HIS A 30 28.15 -14.42 -10.38
C HIS A 30 28.24 -14.15 -11.88
N ASP A 31 27.12 -14.22 -12.60
CA ASP A 31 27.07 -13.92 -14.04
C ASP A 31 27.09 -12.42 -14.33
N SER A 32 26.45 -11.60 -13.50
CA SER A 32 26.27 -10.16 -13.71
C SER A 32 26.53 -9.31 -12.46
N PRO A 33 27.74 -9.33 -11.88
CA PRO A 33 28.02 -8.67 -10.61
C PRO A 33 27.81 -7.15 -10.66
N GLU A 34 28.16 -6.50 -11.78
CA GLU A 34 28.05 -5.04 -11.90
C GLU A 34 26.59 -4.55 -12.00
N TYR A 35 25.63 -5.43 -12.31
CA TYR A 35 24.21 -5.11 -12.20
C TYR A 35 23.79 -5.04 -10.73
N PHE A 36 24.11 -6.08 -9.95
CA PHE A 36 23.74 -6.18 -8.54
C PHE A 36 24.44 -5.12 -7.68
N ASP A 37 25.69 -4.78 -7.98
CA ASP A 37 26.40 -3.70 -7.29
C ASP A 37 25.70 -2.35 -7.50
N ARG A 38 25.32 -2.04 -8.76
CA ARG A 38 24.60 -0.80 -9.08
C ARG A 38 23.16 -0.81 -8.55
N PHE A 39 22.50 -1.96 -8.57
CA PHE A 39 21.16 -2.11 -8.01
C PHE A 39 21.18 -1.95 -6.48
N GLY A 40 22.15 -2.57 -5.80
CA GLY A 40 22.39 -2.40 -4.37
C GLY A 40 22.66 -0.94 -4.02
N ALA A 41 23.54 -0.27 -4.77
CA ALA A 41 23.81 1.16 -4.59
C ALA A 41 22.55 2.03 -4.74
N MET A 42 21.68 1.72 -5.71
CA MET A 42 20.39 2.41 -5.88
C MET A 42 19.44 2.17 -4.70
N VAL A 43 19.34 0.92 -4.23
CA VAL A 43 18.49 0.50 -3.10
C VAL A 43 18.97 1.09 -1.78
N ASP A 44 20.27 1.36 -1.62
CA ASP A 44 20.84 1.95 -0.41
C ASP A 44 20.75 3.49 -0.34
N VAL A 45 20.35 4.17 -1.43
CA VAL A 45 20.19 5.64 -1.42
C VAL A 45 19.23 6.12 -0.31
N PRO A 46 18.03 5.54 -0.10
CA PRO A 46 17.14 5.96 0.98
C PRO A 46 17.73 5.72 2.37
N ARG A 47 18.46 4.60 2.56
CA ARG A 47 19.12 4.24 3.82
C ARG A 47 20.22 5.23 4.19
N SER A 48 21.09 5.55 3.24
CA SER A 48 22.22 6.46 3.46
C SER A 48 21.81 7.90 3.78
N ARG A 49 20.63 8.35 3.31
CA ARG A 49 20.11 9.69 3.59
C ARG A 49 19.46 9.83 4.98
N GLY A 50 19.07 8.73 5.62
CA GLY A 50 18.55 8.73 7.00
C GLY A 50 17.26 9.53 7.23
N ALA A 51 16.51 9.89 6.18
CA ALA A 51 15.26 10.65 6.31
C ALA A 51 14.10 9.86 6.93
N LEU A 52 14.19 8.52 6.85
CA LEU A 52 13.28 7.57 7.48
C LEU A 52 14.09 6.62 8.34
N THR A 53 13.56 6.28 9.51
CA THR A 53 14.13 5.25 10.38
C THR A 53 14.10 3.88 9.70
N PRO A 54 14.98 2.95 10.10
CA PRO A 54 14.95 1.59 9.55
C PRO A 54 13.58 0.90 9.68
N VAL A 55 12.87 1.13 10.80
CA VAL A 55 11.55 0.54 11.03
C VAL A 55 10.49 1.13 10.08
N GLU A 56 10.50 2.45 9.83
CA GLU A 56 9.62 3.09 8.85
C GLU A 56 9.87 2.54 7.45
N GLN A 57 11.14 2.38 7.05
CA GLN A 57 11.49 1.81 5.74
C GLN A 57 11.00 0.36 5.58
N ALA A 58 11.13 -0.46 6.63
CA ALA A 58 10.65 -1.83 6.60
C ALA A 58 9.11 -1.90 6.51
N LEU A 59 8.39 -1.07 7.27
CA LEU A 59 6.93 -0.97 7.21
C LEU A 59 6.42 -0.47 5.85
N ILE A 60 7.11 0.49 5.22
CA ILE A 60 6.84 0.90 3.83
C ILE A 60 7.09 -0.27 2.87
N GLY A 61 8.14 -1.05 3.09
CA GLY A 61 8.40 -2.29 2.35
C GLY A 61 7.23 -3.27 2.43
N VAL A 62 6.67 -3.49 3.62
CA VAL A 62 5.44 -4.29 3.83
C VAL A 62 4.29 -3.74 2.99
N ALA A 63 4.06 -2.43 2.97
CA ALA A 63 3.00 -1.81 2.19
C ALA A 63 3.15 -2.05 0.68
N VAL A 64 4.38 -1.91 0.16
CA VAL A 64 4.70 -2.04 -1.26
C VAL A 64 4.44 -3.44 -1.80
N VAL A 65 4.66 -4.49 -1.01
CA VAL A 65 4.49 -5.89 -1.45
C VAL A 65 3.28 -6.61 -0.83
N GLY A 66 2.60 -5.97 0.12
CA GLY A 66 1.44 -6.52 0.82
C GLY A 66 0.09 -6.11 0.22
N ASN A 67 0.09 -5.26 -0.81
CA ASN A 67 -1.12 -4.80 -1.47
C ASN A 67 -1.58 -5.75 -2.60
N ALA A 68 -2.86 -5.68 -2.95
CA ALA A 68 -3.50 -6.57 -3.93
C ALA A 68 -2.94 -6.47 -5.36
N ALA A 69 -2.29 -5.35 -5.73
CA ALA A 69 -1.75 -5.15 -7.08
C ALA A 69 -0.32 -5.69 -7.26
N ASN A 70 0.42 -5.86 -6.17
CA ASN A 70 1.85 -6.21 -6.20
C ASN A 70 2.22 -7.30 -5.18
N THR A 71 1.28 -8.18 -4.84
CA THR A 71 1.48 -9.17 -3.78
C THR A 71 2.67 -10.09 -4.10
N ASN A 72 3.67 -10.08 -3.22
CA ASN A 72 4.81 -11.00 -3.30
C ASN A 72 5.07 -11.63 -1.92
N TRP A 73 4.67 -12.89 -1.75
CA TRP A 73 4.70 -13.56 -0.45
C TRP A 73 6.10 -13.73 0.16
N PRO A 74 7.15 -14.14 -0.60
CA PRO A 74 8.51 -14.17 -0.08
C PRO A 74 8.98 -12.81 0.46
N ARG A 75 8.84 -11.75 -0.35
CA ARG A 75 9.25 -10.40 0.05
C ARG A 75 8.43 -9.86 1.21
N LEU A 76 7.12 -10.13 1.24
CA LEU A 76 6.25 -9.74 2.34
C LEU A 76 6.73 -10.36 3.66
N ARG A 77 7.04 -11.66 3.65
CA ARG A 77 7.59 -12.34 4.83
C ARG A 77 8.93 -11.74 5.27
N ALA A 78 9.81 -11.42 4.34
CA ALA A 78 11.09 -10.79 4.65
C ALA A 78 10.92 -9.40 5.27
N TYR A 79 10.08 -8.52 4.69
CA TYR A 79 9.82 -7.20 5.26
C TYR A 79 9.11 -7.25 6.61
N VAL A 80 8.17 -8.18 6.81
CA VAL A 80 7.52 -8.37 8.12
C VAL A 80 8.54 -8.80 9.17
N ARG A 81 9.42 -9.76 8.86
CA ARG A 81 10.50 -10.17 9.78
C ARG A 81 11.42 -8.99 10.08
N ALA A 82 11.91 -8.30 9.04
CA ALA A 82 12.78 -7.16 9.20
C ALA A 82 12.15 -6.05 10.06
N ALA A 83 10.87 -5.73 9.84
CA ALA A 83 10.16 -4.75 10.65
C ALA A 83 10.12 -5.16 12.13
N LEU A 84 9.76 -6.41 12.42
CA LEU A 84 9.70 -6.94 13.79
C LEU A 84 11.08 -6.96 14.46
N ASP A 85 12.13 -7.37 13.74
CA ASP A 85 13.52 -7.40 14.23
C ASP A 85 14.05 -5.99 14.52
N LEU A 86 13.59 -4.98 13.76
CA LEU A 86 13.88 -3.56 13.97
C LEU A 86 13.02 -2.91 15.05
N GLY A 87 12.12 -3.66 15.70
CA GLY A 87 11.32 -3.21 16.84
C GLY A 87 9.90 -2.77 16.51
N ALA A 88 9.41 -2.98 15.27
CA ALA A 88 7.99 -2.78 14.98
C ALA A 88 7.14 -3.74 15.83
N SER A 89 6.03 -3.23 16.32
CA SER A 89 5.01 -4.04 16.96
C SER A 89 4.21 -4.83 15.93
N ARG A 90 3.59 -5.93 16.39
CA ARG A 90 2.60 -6.66 15.57
C ARG A 90 1.41 -5.79 15.18
N ALA A 91 1.07 -4.80 16.02
CA ALA A 91 -0.02 -3.86 15.74
C ALA A 91 0.32 -2.97 14.54
N GLU A 92 1.53 -2.41 14.49
CA GLU A 92 1.95 -1.57 13.35
C GLU A 92 1.97 -2.35 12.04
N VAL A 93 2.47 -3.60 12.03
CA VAL A 93 2.44 -4.45 10.84
C VAL A 93 1.01 -4.73 10.38
N ARG A 94 0.11 -5.05 11.32
CA ARG A 94 -1.32 -5.25 11.02
C ARG A 94 -1.93 -3.98 10.44
N ASP A 95 -1.63 -2.83 11.03
CA ASP A 95 -2.20 -1.56 10.60
C ASP A 95 -1.74 -1.22 9.17
N VAL A 96 -0.48 -1.49 8.80
CA VAL A 96 0.00 -1.38 7.40
C VAL A 96 -0.81 -2.26 6.45
N LEU A 97 -1.03 -3.53 6.80
CA LEU A 97 -1.80 -4.47 5.97
C LEU A 97 -3.27 -4.02 5.81
N GLN A 98 -3.87 -3.46 6.86
CA GLN A 98 -5.21 -2.89 6.81
C GLN A 98 -5.25 -1.66 5.88
N LEU A 99 -4.26 -0.77 5.94
CA LEU A 99 -4.21 0.41 5.08
C LEU A 99 -4.13 0.04 3.60
N VAL A 100 -3.25 -0.89 3.23
CA VAL A 100 -3.09 -1.29 1.82
C VAL A 100 -4.25 -2.11 1.26
N SER A 101 -5.11 -2.66 2.12
CA SER A 101 -6.33 -3.36 1.69
C SER A 101 -7.38 -2.41 1.10
N ILE A 102 -7.38 -1.14 1.53
CA ILE A 102 -8.31 -0.09 1.12
C ILE A 102 -8.11 0.29 -0.35
N MET A 103 -6.92 0.04 -0.93
CA MET A 103 -6.57 0.35 -2.33
C MET A 103 -7.55 -0.25 -3.34
N SER A 104 -8.26 -1.33 -2.98
CA SER A 104 -9.28 -1.97 -3.81
C SER A 104 -10.43 -1.03 -4.19
N ILE A 105 -10.65 0.05 -3.44
CA ILE A 105 -11.71 1.02 -3.73
C ILE A 105 -11.52 1.76 -5.05
N HIS A 106 -10.30 1.78 -5.61
CA HIS A 106 -10.04 2.39 -6.91
C HIS A 106 -10.86 1.77 -8.04
N ALA A 107 -11.26 0.49 -7.90
CA ALA A 107 -12.18 -0.14 -8.83
C ALA A 107 -13.54 0.57 -8.88
N LEU A 108 -14.07 1.02 -7.74
CA LEU A 108 -15.33 1.77 -7.68
C LEU A 108 -15.15 3.23 -8.09
N SER A 109 -14.07 3.89 -7.66
CA SER A 109 -13.85 5.30 -8.01
C SER A 109 -13.64 5.53 -9.51
N ILE A 110 -13.20 4.49 -10.25
CA ILE A 110 -13.05 4.51 -11.71
C ILE A 110 -14.29 3.89 -12.38
N GLY A 111 -14.78 2.77 -11.86
CA GLY A 111 -15.88 2.01 -12.47
C GLY A 111 -17.24 2.69 -12.35
N ALA A 112 -17.55 3.34 -11.24
CA ALA A 112 -18.84 4.00 -11.06
C ALA A 112 -19.06 5.15 -12.06
N PRO A 113 -18.09 6.06 -12.31
CA PRO A 113 -18.21 7.05 -13.38
C PRO A 113 -18.41 6.42 -14.77
N ALA A 114 -17.68 5.35 -15.10
CA ALA A 114 -17.82 4.67 -16.38
C ALA A 114 -19.22 4.02 -16.55
N VAL A 115 -19.78 3.46 -15.47
CA VAL A 115 -21.15 2.95 -15.47
C VAL A 115 -22.15 4.09 -15.65
N ALA A 116 -21.98 5.20 -14.94
CA ALA A 116 -22.85 6.36 -15.05
C ALA A 116 -22.85 6.95 -16.48
N GLU A 117 -21.69 7.00 -17.12
CA GLU A 117 -21.52 7.41 -18.53
C GLU A 117 -22.34 6.51 -19.47
N VAL A 118 -22.16 5.19 -19.39
CA VAL A 118 -22.89 4.23 -20.24
C VAL A 118 -24.41 4.26 -20.00
N LEU A 119 -24.86 4.47 -18.76
CA LEU A 119 -26.28 4.64 -18.46
C LEU A 119 -26.85 5.88 -19.15
N SER A 120 -26.13 7.01 -19.05
CA SER A 120 -26.51 8.27 -19.70
C SER A 120 -26.60 8.12 -21.23
N GLU A 121 -25.61 7.48 -21.87
CA GLU A 121 -25.61 7.21 -23.32
C GLU A 121 -26.82 6.38 -23.76
N ARG A 122 -27.32 5.49 -22.90
CA ARG A 122 -28.51 4.67 -23.15
C ARG A 122 -29.82 5.38 -22.82
N GLY A 123 -29.77 6.67 -22.47
CA GLY A 123 -30.93 7.43 -22.04
C GLY A 123 -31.47 7.01 -20.67
N ILE A 124 -30.70 6.23 -19.90
CA ILE A 124 -31.05 5.85 -18.53
C ILE A 124 -30.50 6.93 -17.61
N ARG A 125 -31.39 7.67 -16.94
CA ARG A 125 -30.97 8.65 -15.96
C ARG A 125 -30.41 7.93 -14.73
N PRO A 126 -29.12 8.10 -14.38
CA PRO A 126 -28.58 7.52 -13.15
C PRO A 126 -29.30 8.11 -11.93
N PRO A 127 -29.33 7.39 -10.80
CA PRO A 127 -29.88 7.90 -9.56
C PRO A 127 -29.26 9.26 -9.21
N SER A 128 -30.07 10.21 -8.77
CA SER A 128 -29.52 11.47 -8.25
C SER A 128 -28.99 11.26 -6.84
N GLY A 129 -27.76 11.69 -6.55
CA GLY A 129 -27.16 11.71 -5.21
C GLY A 129 -27.80 12.70 -4.21
N GLN A 130 -29.12 12.89 -4.28
CA GLN A 130 -29.87 13.96 -3.60
C GLN A 130 -30.87 13.45 -2.58
N SER A 131 -30.83 12.18 -2.15
CA SER A 131 -31.60 11.76 -0.98
C SER A 131 -31.02 12.36 0.31
N ASP A 132 -31.84 12.47 1.36
CA ASP A 132 -31.36 12.87 2.70
C ASP A 132 -30.23 11.95 3.19
N ARG A 133 -30.35 10.64 2.95
CA ARG A 133 -29.33 9.65 3.29
C ARG A 133 -28.00 9.96 2.62
N GLN A 134 -28.01 10.20 1.31
CA GLN A 134 -26.77 10.49 0.56
C GLN A 134 -26.13 11.81 1.00
N ARG A 135 -26.93 12.86 1.22
CA ARG A 135 -26.43 14.12 1.78
C ARG A 135 -25.75 13.91 3.14
N ASN A 136 -26.36 13.12 4.02
CA ASN A 136 -25.80 12.83 5.34
C ASN A 136 -24.51 12.00 5.24
N LEU A 137 -24.46 10.99 4.37
CA LEU A 137 -23.26 10.19 4.13
C LEU A 137 -22.11 11.02 3.57
N ARG A 138 -22.39 11.95 2.66
CA ARG A 138 -21.39 12.90 2.15
C ARG A 138 -20.86 13.81 3.25
N ALA A 139 -21.74 14.41 4.04
CA ALA A 139 -21.35 15.28 5.14
C ALA A 139 -20.48 14.55 6.17
N ASP A 140 -20.83 13.30 6.51
CA ASP A 140 -20.04 12.44 7.39
C ASP A 140 -18.66 12.09 6.78
N PHE A 141 -18.59 11.85 5.47
CA PHE A 141 -17.31 11.63 4.77
C PHE A 141 -16.41 12.86 4.86
N GLU A 142 -16.94 14.03 4.51
CA GLU A 142 -16.20 15.30 4.55
C GLU A 142 -15.70 15.60 5.96
N GLN A 143 -16.52 15.33 6.98
CA GLN A 143 -16.12 15.48 8.39
C GLN A 143 -14.98 14.52 8.79
N LYS A 144 -15.07 13.23 8.41
CA LYS A 144 -14.09 12.20 8.80
C LYS A 144 -12.79 12.26 8.01
N ARG A 145 -12.84 12.65 6.73
CA ARG A 145 -11.68 12.62 5.80
C ARG A 145 -11.11 14.00 5.50
N GLY A 146 -11.84 15.07 5.79
CA GLY A 146 -11.39 16.45 5.59
C GLY A 146 -11.41 16.93 4.13
N TYR A 147 -11.91 16.12 3.20
CA TYR A 147 -12.07 16.49 1.79
C TYR A 147 -13.20 15.70 1.12
N TRP A 148 -13.67 16.20 -0.02
CA TRP A 148 -14.53 15.48 -0.97
C TRP A 148 -13.90 15.52 -2.36
N HIS A 149 -13.89 14.39 -3.06
CA HIS A 149 -13.46 14.32 -4.45
C HIS A 149 -14.63 13.87 -5.33
N LYS A 150 -14.75 14.47 -6.52
CA LYS A 150 -15.86 14.21 -7.46
C LYS A 150 -16.02 12.74 -7.86
N SER A 151 -14.96 11.93 -7.76
CA SER A 151 -15.04 10.48 -8.04
C SER A 151 -15.98 9.73 -7.09
N TRP A 152 -16.36 10.34 -5.96
CA TRP A 152 -17.33 9.77 -5.02
C TRP A 152 -18.78 10.08 -5.38
N ASP A 153 -19.04 11.06 -6.26
CA ASP A 153 -20.41 11.46 -6.61
C ASP A 153 -21.18 10.28 -7.21
N ASP A 154 -20.61 9.61 -8.22
CA ASP A 154 -21.24 8.47 -8.87
C ASP A 154 -21.28 7.22 -7.98
N VAL A 155 -20.26 7.01 -7.14
CA VAL A 155 -20.25 5.89 -6.18
C VAL A 155 -21.40 6.04 -5.18
N LEU A 156 -21.54 7.22 -4.56
CA LEU A 156 -22.60 7.51 -3.60
C LEU A 156 -23.99 7.52 -4.25
N ALA A 157 -24.08 7.98 -5.50
CA ALA A 157 -25.32 7.99 -6.28
C ALA A 157 -25.79 6.57 -6.60
N LEU A 158 -24.90 5.71 -7.11
CA LEU A 158 -25.23 4.36 -7.57
C LEU A 158 -25.37 3.36 -6.44
N ASP A 159 -24.53 3.43 -5.40
CA ASP A 159 -24.50 2.45 -4.32
C ASP A 159 -24.17 3.10 -2.95
N PRO A 160 -25.15 3.75 -2.30
CA PRO A 160 -24.94 4.37 -1.00
C PRO A 160 -24.64 3.35 0.11
N ASP A 161 -25.06 2.09 -0.04
CA ASP A 161 -24.79 1.02 0.94
C ASP A 161 -23.30 0.64 0.91
N MET A 162 -22.74 0.42 -0.28
CA MET A 162 -21.31 0.14 -0.45
C MET A 162 -20.45 1.34 -0.05
N PHE A 163 -20.89 2.56 -0.38
CA PHE A 163 -20.19 3.78 0.04
C PHE A 163 -20.09 3.88 1.57
N GLU A 164 -21.19 3.66 2.29
CA GLU A 164 -21.23 3.69 3.75
C GLU A 164 -20.35 2.58 4.37
N ALA A 165 -20.42 1.36 3.84
CA ALA A 165 -19.58 0.25 4.29
C ALA A 165 -18.08 0.53 4.09
N TYR A 166 -17.71 1.03 2.91
CA TYR A 166 -16.33 1.43 2.62
C TYR A 166 -15.85 2.55 3.55
N MET A 167 -16.68 3.57 3.75
CA MET A 167 -16.43 4.68 4.66
C MET A 167 -16.03 4.17 6.05
N ASN A 168 -16.87 3.34 6.65
CA ASN A 168 -16.65 2.77 7.97
C ASN A 168 -15.37 1.91 8.02
N PHE A 169 -15.16 1.08 7.00
CA PHE A 169 -13.96 0.25 6.88
C PHE A 169 -12.67 1.08 6.77
N SER A 170 -12.69 2.11 5.92
CA SER A 170 -11.51 2.92 5.60
C SER A 170 -11.04 3.81 6.76
N THR A 171 -11.88 4.02 7.78
CA THR A 171 -11.54 4.80 8.97
C THR A 171 -10.90 3.99 10.10
N VAL A 172 -10.90 2.65 10.01
CA VAL A 172 -10.38 1.76 11.07
C VAL A 172 -8.93 2.09 11.43
N GLY A 173 -8.05 2.23 10.43
CA GLY A 173 -6.64 2.56 10.67
C GLY A 173 -6.44 3.94 11.29
N ALA A 174 -7.35 4.89 11.04
CA ALA A 174 -7.27 6.22 11.62
C ALA A 174 -7.82 6.30 13.05
N GLN A 175 -8.85 5.51 13.37
CA GLN A 175 -9.51 5.51 14.67
C GLN A 175 -8.86 4.57 15.69
N PHE A 176 -8.37 3.42 15.22
CA PHE A 176 -7.91 2.32 16.07
C PHE A 176 -6.48 1.87 15.77
N GLY A 177 -5.82 2.51 14.80
CA GLY A 177 -4.43 2.23 14.46
C GLY A 177 -3.43 2.82 15.44
N SER A 178 -2.26 2.19 15.48
CA SER A 178 -1.08 2.52 16.28
C SER A 178 -0.04 3.33 15.50
N LEU A 179 -0.13 3.36 14.17
CA LEU A 179 0.82 4.09 13.32
C LEU A 179 0.71 5.60 13.52
N PRO A 180 1.84 6.32 13.64
CA PRO A 180 1.85 7.78 13.57
C PRO A 180 1.23 8.28 12.26
N VAL A 181 0.51 9.40 12.31
CA VAL A 181 -0.17 9.99 11.14
C VAL A 181 0.75 10.08 9.93
N LYS A 182 1.98 10.60 10.10
CA LYS A 182 2.98 10.74 9.04
C LYS A 182 3.32 9.42 8.33
N LEU A 183 3.31 8.29 9.04
CA LEU A 183 3.66 6.99 8.48
C LEU A 183 2.44 6.29 7.84
N ARG A 184 1.24 6.69 8.26
CA ARG A 184 -0.01 6.17 7.71
C ARG A 184 -0.32 6.77 6.34
N GLU A 185 -0.02 8.05 6.14
CA GLU A 185 -0.12 8.76 4.85
C GLU A 185 1.02 8.35 3.90
#